data_AF-A0A0B7FBN1-F1
#
_entry.id   AF-A0A0B7FBN1-F1
#
_cell.length_a   1.000
_cell.length_b   1.000
_cell.length_c   1.000
_cell.angle_alpha   90.00
_cell.angle_beta   90.00
_cell.angle_gamma   90.00
#
_symmetry.space_group_name_H-M   'P 1'
#
loop_
_entity.id
_entity.type
_entity.pdbx_description
1 polymer ?
#
loop_
_entity_poly.entity_id
_entity_poly.type
_entity_poly.pdbx_seq_one_letter_code
_entity_poly.pdbx_strand_id
1 'polypeptide(L)'
;MDKEWYPFLHCPLVPFTLVCVRVAPATRHMSSVSSRLVHVMTGHGWFGEYKAKMLFIRGDPQCTYGEPVQSVPHLLFLCPPSENNRSYLTEVSPDLNPATLFGSLEGLKAVSKFIYHTGIGLYL
;
A
#
# COMPACT_ATOMS: atom_id res chain seq x y z
N MET A 1 -10.04 29.24 -13.88
CA MET A 1 -9.12 28.46 -13.05
C MET A 1 -9.39 26.97 -13.25
N ASP A 2 -9.37 26.57 -14.52
CA ASP A 2 -8.59 25.50 -15.13
C ASP A 2 -8.32 24.27 -14.25
N LYS A 3 -9.10 23.22 -14.54
CA LYS A 3 -8.95 21.88 -13.97
C LYS A 3 -7.85 21.17 -14.75
N GLU A 4 -6.65 21.14 -14.19
CA GLU A 4 -5.54 20.39 -14.75
C GLU A 4 -5.72 18.90 -14.40
N TRP A 5 -6.11 18.11 -15.41
CA TRP A 5 -6.21 16.66 -15.32
C TRP A 5 -4.83 16.06 -15.55
N TYR A 6 -4.23 15.48 -14.51
CA TYR A 6 -3.02 14.67 -14.69
C TYR A 6 -3.44 13.27 -15.18
N PRO A 7 -2.91 12.80 -16.32
CA PRO A 7 -3.23 11.47 -16.82
C PRO A 7 -2.67 10.42 -15.86
N PHE A 8 -3.57 9.63 -15.26
CA PHE A 8 -3.21 8.45 -14.50
C PHE A 8 -2.46 7.49 -15.44
N LEU A 9 -1.14 7.43 -15.31
CA LEU A 9 -0.34 6.39 -15.96
C LEU A 9 -0.81 5.04 -15.42
N HIS A 10 -1.30 4.21 -16.34
CA HIS A 10 -1.88 2.90 -16.10
C HIS A 10 -1.03 2.07 -15.12
N CYS A 11 -1.64 1.67 -14.00
CA CYS A 11 -1.09 0.65 -13.12
C CYS A 11 -1.48 -0.72 -13.70
N PRO A 12 -0.52 -1.55 -14.16
CA PRO A 12 -0.81 -2.80 -14.86
C PRO A 12 -1.33 -3.94 -13.96
N LEU A 13 -1.55 -3.70 -12.67
CA LEU A 13 -1.94 -4.73 -11.69
C LEU A 13 -3.42 -4.68 -11.26
N VAL A 14 -4.21 -3.74 -11.79
CA VAL A 14 -5.65 -3.65 -11.50
C VAL A 14 -6.43 -3.47 -12.80
N PRO A 15 -7.01 -4.53 -13.39
CA PRO A 15 -8.00 -4.36 -14.43
C PRO A 15 -9.25 -3.76 -13.78
N PHE A 16 -9.46 -2.46 -14.01
CA PHE A 16 -10.73 -1.75 -13.85
C PHE A 16 -11.50 -1.97 -12.54
N THR A 17 -11.16 -1.19 -11.52
CA THR A 17 -12.20 -0.46 -10.76
C THR A 17 -11.55 0.78 -10.16
N LEU A 18 -11.93 1.94 -10.71
CA LEU A 18 -11.53 3.23 -10.18
C LEU A 18 -12.22 3.41 -8.82
N VAL A 19 -11.59 2.99 -7.73
CA VAL A 19 -12.07 3.36 -6.38
C VAL A 19 -11.68 4.82 -6.16
N CYS A 20 -12.61 5.72 -6.47
CA CYS A 20 -12.49 7.13 -6.14
C CYS A 20 -12.54 7.30 -4.62
N VAL A 21 -11.37 7.29 -3.97
CA VAL A 21 -11.26 7.70 -2.56
C VAL A 21 -11.17 9.22 -2.52
N ARG A 22 -12.13 9.88 -1.87
CA ARG A 22 -12.02 11.32 -1.55
C ARG A 22 -10.87 11.51 -0.55
N VAL A 23 -9.77 12.10 -0.99
CA VAL A 23 -8.64 12.46 -0.12
C VAL A 23 -8.74 13.95 0.22
N ALA A 24 -8.91 14.27 1.50
CA ALA A 24 -8.89 15.65 2.01
C ALA A 24 -7.45 16.23 1.94
N PRO A 25 -7.29 17.57 1.82
CA PRO A 25 -5.98 18.19 1.62
C PRO A 25 -5.04 17.95 2.79
N ALA A 26 -3.78 17.68 2.45
CA ALA A 26 -2.74 17.19 3.35
C ALA A 26 -2.27 18.24 4.37
N THR A 27 -2.38 17.91 5.66
CA THR A 27 -1.54 18.49 6.72
C THR A 27 -0.50 17.46 7.14
N ARG A 28 0.76 17.88 7.33
CA ARG A 28 1.88 17.04 7.79
C ARG A 28 1.60 16.56 9.22
N HIS A 29 0.92 15.43 9.35
CA HIS A 29 0.66 14.74 10.61
C HIS A 29 0.76 13.23 10.31
N MET A 30 1.31 12.47 11.26
CA MET A 30 1.45 11.01 11.22
C MET A 30 0.32 10.35 10.42
N SER A 31 0.66 9.70 9.31
CA SER A 31 -0.35 9.22 8.36
C SER A 31 -1.26 8.22 9.08
N SER A 32 -2.55 8.55 9.14
CA SER A 32 -3.54 7.67 9.76
C SER A 32 -3.50 6.28 9.11
N VAL A 33 -3.93 5.24 9.83
CA VAL A 33 -4.04 3.88 9.26
C VAL A 33 -4.81 3.89 7.94
N SER A 34 -5.88 4.68 7.86
CA SER A 34 -6.70 4.85 6.66
C SER A 34 -5.92 5.46 5.49
N SER A 35 -5.08 6.47 5.73
CA SER A 35 -4.24 7.06 4.68
C SER A 35 -3.23 6.04 4.14
N ARG A 36 -2.61 5.26 5.03
CA ARG A 36 -1.66 4.21 4.63
C ARG A 36 -2.35 3.06 3.91
N LEU A 37 -3.59 2.73 4.27
CA LEU A 37 -4.41 1.78 3.52
C LEU A 37 -4.59 2.24 2.08
N VAL A 38 -4.94 3.52 1.86
CA VAL A 38 -5.04 4.10 0.51
C VAL A 38 -3.71 4.02 -0.22
N HIS A 39 -2.59 4.34 0.44
CA HIS A 39 -1.26 4.20 -0.15
C HIS A 39 -0.93 2.76 -0.56
N VAL A 40 -1.30 1.77 0.27
CA VAL A 40 -1.14 0.34 -0.04
C VAL A 40 -1.98 -0.05 -1.25
N MET A 41 -3.26 0.34 -1.28
CA MET A 41 -4.17 0.02 -2.38
C MET A 41 -3.73 0.65 -3.71
N THR A 42 -3.15 1.86 -3.66
CA THR A 42 -2.76 2.61 -4.85
C THR A 42 -1.30 2.40 -5.24
N GLY A 43 -0.47 1.82 -4.37
CA GLY A 43 0.98 1.77 -4.55
C GLY A 43 1.69 3.13 -4.43
N HIS A 44 1.01 4.18 -3.95
CA HIS A 44 1.55 5.55 -3.84
C HIS A 44 2.13 5.88 -2.46
N GLY A 45 2.44 4.85 -1.66
CA GLY A 45 3.11 5.02 -0.38
C GLY A 45 4.61 5.25 -0.53
N TRP A 46 5.27 5.51 0.60
CA TRP A 46 6.73 5.56 0.67
C TRP A 46 7.33 4.14 0.62
N PHE A 47 7.13 3.46 -0.51
CA PHE A 47 7.62 2.11 -0.79
C PHE A 47 8.78 2.15 -1.77
N GLY A 48 9.59 1.09 -1.78
CA GLY A 48 10.66 0.90 -2.76
C GLY A 48 10.19 1.06 -4.20
N GLU A 49 9.06 0.45 -4.54
CA GLU A 49 8.48 0.49 -5.88
C GLU A 49 8.08 1.92 -6.30
N TYR A 50 7.52 2.71 -5.39
CA TYR A 50 7.15 4.10 -5.67
C TYR A 50 8.40 4.97 -5.90
N LYS A 51 9.42 4.80 -5.05
CA LYS A 51 10.72 5.50 -5.19
C LYS A 51 11.38 5.18 -6.52
N ALA A 52 11.40 3.90 -6.93
CA ALA A 52 11.98 3.47 -8.19
C ALA A 52 11.32 4.10 -9.42
N LYS A 53 10.02 4.39 -9.36
CA LYS A 53 9.25 5.02 -10.46
C LYS A 53 9.44 6.53 -10.53
N MET A 54 9.79 7.18 -9.43
CA MET A 54 9.85 8.64 -9.33
C MET A 54 11.29 9.14 -9.50
N LEU A 55 11.58 9.70 -10.68
CA LEU A 55 12.92 10.17 -11.10
C LEU A 55 13.58 11.17 -10.13
N PHE A 56 12.80 11.86 -9.31
CA PHE A 56 13.27 12.90 -8.37
C PHE A 56 13.39 12.41 -6.92
N ILE A 57 12.92 11.20 -6.60
CA ILE A 57 13.02 10.67 -5.23
C ILE A 57 14.33 9.89 -5.09
N ARG A 58 15.26 10.44 -4.31
CA ARG A 58 16.49 9.74 -3.95
C ARG A 58 16.19 8.77 -2.80
N GLY A 59 16.47 7.49 -3.00
CA GLY A 59 16.35 6.49 -1.96
C GLY A 59 16.54 5.09 -2.53
N ASP A 60 17.08 4.19 -1.71
CA ASP A 60 17.24 2.79 -2.08
C ASP A 60 15.85 2.13 -2.21
N PRO A 61 15.50 1.57 -3.38
CA PRO A 61 14.24 0.86 -3.55
C PRO A 61 14.25 -0.52 -2.88
N GLN A 62 15.41 -1.03 -2.46
CA GLN A 62 15.54 -2.36 -1.89
C GLN A 62 14.80 -2.48 -0.56
N CYS A 63 14.30 -3.68 -0.32
CA CYS A 63 13.89 -4.06 1.00
C CYS A 63 15.13 -4.40 1.82
N THR A 64 15.18 -3.96 3.08
CA THR A 64 16.27 -4.30 4.02
C THR A 64 16.42 -5.80 4.26
N TYR A 65 15.44 -6.60 3.84
CA TYR A 65 15.39 -8.06 4.00
C TYR A 65 15.74 -8.82 2.71
N GLY A 66 16.29 -8.14 1.70
CA GLY A 66 16.94 -8.79 0.56
C GLY A 66 16.15 -8.76 -0.75
N GLU A 67 14.92 -8.27 -0.77
CA GLU A 67 14.20 -8.07 -2.03
C GLU A 67 14.75 -6.84 -2.79
N PRO A 68 15.04 -6.95 -4.10
CA PRO A 68 15.57 -5.84 -4.90
C PRO A 68 14.64 -4.62 -4.96
N VAL A 69 13.34 -4.84 -4.83
CA VAL A 69 12.33 -3.77 -4.78
C VAL A 69 11.33 -4.07 -3.67
N GLN A 70 11.25 -3.17 -2.71
CA GLN A 70 10.21 -3.21 -1.68
C GLN A 70 8.85 -2.84 -2.32
N SER A 71 8.13 -3.85 -2.78
CA SER A 71 6.78 -3.74 -3.36
C SER A 71 5.69 -3.97 -2.31
N VAL A 72 4.47 -3.52 -2.62
CA VAL A 72 3.30 -3.77 -1.74
C VAL A 72 3.01 -5.27 -1.57
N PRO A 73 2.98 -6.10 -2.65
CA PRO A 73 2.80 -7.54 -2.49
C PRO A 73 3.87 -8.18 -1.62
N HIS A 74 5.14 -7.75 -1.76
CA HIS A 74 6.20 -8.24 -0.89
C HIS A 74 5.92 -7.89 0.57
N LEU A 75 5.64 -6.62 0.89
CA LEU A 75 5.38 -6.18 2.26
C LEU A 75 4.20 -6.91 2.93
N LEU A 76 3.13 -7.15 2.18
CA LEU A 76 1.93 -7.81 2.69
C LEU A 76 2.10 -9.32 2.83
N PHE A 77 2.74 -9.98 1.86
CA PHE A 77 2.61 -11.44 1.70
C PHE A 77 3.92 -12.20 1.85
N LEU A 78 5.09 -11.55 1.77
CA LEU A 78 6.38 -12.23 1.67
C LEU A 78 7.42 -11.74 2.68
N CYS A 79 7.36 -10.47 3.08
CA CYS A 79 8.38 -9.83 3.90
C CYS A 79 8.50 -10.47 5.30
N PRO A 80 9.68 -10.95 5.73
CA PRO A 80 9.85 -11.64 7.01
C PRO A 80 9.33 -10.88 8.26
N PRO A 81 9.55 -9.56 8.42
CA PRO A 81 9.04 -8.80 9.56
C PRO A 81 7.53 -8.79 9.71
N SER A 82 6.81 -8.99 8.60
CA SER A 82 5.35 -8.96 8.61
C SER A 82 4.73 -10.33 8.86
N GLU A 83 5.53 -11.40 8.84
CA GLU A 83 5.10 -12.80 8.95
C GLU A 83 4.19 -13.06 10.16
N ASN A 84 4.62 -12.65 11.35
CA ASN A 84 3.84 -12.83 12.59
C ASN A 84 2.47 -12.14 12.56
N ASN A 85 2.35 -11.05 11.80
CA ASN A 85 1.13 -10.28 11.67
C ASN A 85 0.24 -10.75 10.51
N ARG A 86 0.72 -11.63 9.61
CA ARG A 86 -0.07 -12.14 8.46
C ARG A 86 -1.30 -12.94 8.91
N SER A 87 -1.32 -13.40 10.16
CA SER A 87 -2.50 -13.98 10.79
C SER A 87 -3.76 -13.13 10.62
N TYR A 88 -3.65 -11.80 10.70
CA TYR A 88 -4.78 -10.88 10.48
C TYR A 88 -5.33 -10.96 9.05
N LEU A 89 -4.48 -11.22 8.06
CA LEU A 89 -4.88 -11.35 6.66
C LEU A 89 -5.41 -12.77 6.39
N THR A 90 -4.72 -13.80 6.89
CA THR A 90 -5.10 -15.20 6.67
C THR A 90 -6.38 -15.61 7.38
N GLU A 91 -6.76 -14.91 8.46
CA GLU A 91 -8.06 -15.10 9.13
C GLU A 91 -9.24 -14.77 8.20
N VAL A 92 -9.08 -13.78 7.31
CA VAL A 92 -10.12 -13.37 6.35
C VAL A 92 -9.93 -14.02 4.98
N SER A 93 -8.68 -14.19 4.53
CA SER A 93 -8.34 -14.84 3.25
C SER A 93 -7.18 -15.81 3.50
N PRO A 94 -7.46 -17.09 3.77
CA PRO A 94 -6.42 -18.10 4.06
C PRO A 94 -5.38 -18.24 2.94
N ASP A 95 -5.80 -18.00 1.70
CA ASP A 95 -4.99 -18.00 0.48
C ASP A 95 -4.36 -16.63 0.15
N LEU A 96 -4.55 -15.63 1.01
CA LEU A 96 -4.10 -14.24 0.84
C LEU A 96 -4.57 -13.61 -0.49
N ASN A 97 -5.76 -13.99 -0.97
CA ASN A 97 -6.32 -13.48 -2.21
C ASN A 97 -6.57 -11.96 -2.15
N PRO A 98 -5.90 -11.15 -3.01
CA PRO A 98 -6.08 -9.71 -3.04
C PRO A 98 -7.53 -9.27 -3.28
N ALA A 99 -8.30 -10.03 -4.08
CA ALA A 99 -9.70 -9.70 -4.36
C ALA A 99 -10.55 -9.76 -3.08
N THR A 100 -10.29 -10.73 -2.20
CA THR A 100 -10.98 -10.85 -0.90
C THR A 100 -10.54 -9.75 0.07
N LEU A 101 -9.22 -9.51 0.14
CA LEU A 101 -8.62 -8.57 1.08
C LEU A 101 -8.97 -7.11 0.75
N PHE A 102 -9.04 -6.74 -0.52
CA PHE A 102 -9.33 -5.35 -0.94
C PHE A 102 -10.76 -5.14 -1.45
N GLY A 103 -11.49 -6.21 -1.76
CA GLY A 103 -12.86 -6.15 -2.27
C GLY A 103 -13.96 -6.26 -1.21
N SER A 104 -13.62 -6.48 0.05
CA SER A 104 -14.59 -6.64 1.14
C SER A 104 -14.30 -5.73 2.34
N LEU A 105 -15.34 -5.36 3.09
CA LEU A 105 -15.17 -4.54 4.31
C LEU A 105 -14.32 -5.26 5.36
N GLU A 106 -14.52 -6.56 5.55
CA GLU A 106 -13.73 -7.37 6.49
C GLU A 106 -12.27 -7.49 6.05
N GLY A 107 -12.03 -7.63 4.74
CA GLY A 107 -10.68 -7.57 4.17
C GLY A 107 -9.99 -6.23 4.45
N LEU A 108 -10.68 -5.10 4.21
CA LEU A 108 -10.11 -3.77 4.47
C LEU A 108 -9.82 -3.53 5.96
N LYS A 109 -10.66 -4.06 6.86
CA LYS A 109 -10.40 -4.04 8.31
C LYS A 109 -9.17 -4.88 8.67
N ALA A 110 -9.05 -6.08 8.11
CA ALA A 110 -7.90 -6.95 8.30
C ALA A 110 -6.60 -6.30 7.83
N VAL A 111 -6.60 -5.71 6.63
CA VAL A 111 -5.45 -4.97 6.09
C VAL A 111 -5.14 -3.75 6.96
N SER A 112 -6.15 -3.01 7.43
CA SER A 112 -5.93 -1.87 8.34
C SER A 112 -5.25 -2.30 9.65
N LYS A 113 -5.71 -3.40 10.25
CA LYS A 113 -5.12 -3.99 11.46
C LYS A 113 -3.68 -4.45 11.22
N PHE A 114 -3.44 -5.11 10.10
CA PHE A 114 -2.10 -5.49 9.66
C PHE A 114 -1.16 -4.29 9.53
N ILE A 115 -1.57 -3.23 8.83
CA ILE A 115 -0.77 -2.01 8.66
C ILE A 115 -0.55 -1.32 10.01
N TYR A 116 -1.53 -1.33 10.92
CA TYR A 116 -1.36 -0.80 12.28
C TYR A 116 -0.24 -1.50 13.04
N HIS A 117 -0.22 -2.84 13.07
CA HIS A 117 0.76 -3.62 13.84
C HIS A 117 2.14 -3.74 13.17
N THR A 118 2.21 -3.71 11.84
CA THR A 118 3.48 -3.82 11.10
C THR A 118 4.18 -2.48 10.92
N GLY A 119 3.47 -1.37 11.05
CA GLY A 119 4.03 -0.04 10.80
C GLY A 119 4.34 0.25 9.33
N ILE A 120 3.82 -0.55 8.39
CA ILE A 120 4.02 -0.32 6.95
C ILE A 120 3.57 1.11 6.59
N GLY A 121 4.46 1.85 5.92
CA GLY A 121 4.22 3.23 5.50
C GLY A 121 4.39 4.29 6.59
N LEU A 122 5.04 3.98 7.73
CA LEU A 122 5.37 4.96 8.80
C LEU A 122 6.66 5.75 8.60
N TYR A 123 7.43 5.51 7.55
CA TYR A 123 8.69 6.24 7.36
C TYR A 123 8.41 7.72 7.02
N LEU A 124 8.75 8.61 7.96
CA LEU A 124 8.99 10.05 7.77
C LEU A 124 10.50 10.30 7.74
#